data_AF-A0A2D8NA35-F1
#
_entry.id   AF-A0A2D8NA35-F1
#
_cell.length_a   1.000
_cell.length_b   1.000
_cell.length_c   1.000
_cell.angle_alpha   90.00
_cell.angle_beta   90.00
_cell.angle_gamma   90.00
#
_symmetry.space_group_name_H-M   'P 1'
#
loop_
_entity.id
_entity.type
_entity.pdbx_description
1 polymer ?
#
loop_
_entity_poly.entity_id
_entity_poly.type
_entity_poly.pdbx_seq_one_letter_code
_entity_poly.pdbx_strand_id
1 'polypeptide(L)'
;LYGMVNPSVDMTKPVGQWNSYMITIDYNKNFGNVVFNGTEVVKFPLFGDEWDAMVSKTKFANCDQKPWDNCEFGKFKTGKICFQDHQAPVYFRNIKILEL
;
A
#
# COMPACT_ATOMS: atom_id res chain seq x y z
N LEU A 1 1.04 -4.09 -3.47
CA LEU A 1 0.53 -2.71 -3.66
C LEU A 1 -0.63 -2.76 -4.63
N TYR A 2 -1.87 -2.60 -4.14
CA TYR A 2 -3.09 -2.90 -4.92
C TYR A 2 -3.08 -2.22 -6.29
N GLY A 3 -3.29 -3.01 -7.35
CA GLY A 3 -3.33 -2.53 -8.73
C GLY A 3 -1.99 -2.09 -9.33
N MET A 4 -0.87 -2.21 -8.61
CA MET A 4 0.45 -1.74 -9.09
C MET A 4 1.57 -2.77 -8.96
N VAL A 5 1.70 -3.44 -7.80
CA VAL A 5 2.79 -4.40 -7.54
C VAL A 5 2.25 -5.65 -6.86
N ASN A 6 2.52 -6.81 -7.46
CA ASN A 6 2.20 -8.11 -6.91
C ASN A 6 3.17 -8.49 -5.78
N PRO A 7 2.71 -9.20 -4.73
CA PRO A 7 3.64 -9.77 -3.77
C PRO A 7 4.53 -10.82 -4.43
N SER A 8 5.80 -10.89 -4.03
CA SER A 8 6.76 -11.91 -4.51
C SER A 8 6.39 -13.33 -4.08
N VAL A 9 5.71 -13.46 -2.93
CA VAL A 9 5.20 -14.72 -2.39
C VAL A 9 3.89 -14.47 -1.64
N ASP A 10 2.94 -15.39 -1.77
CA ASP A 10 1.71 -15.35 -0.98
C ASP A 10 1.96 -15.97 0.40
N MET A 11 1.84 -15.14 1.44
CA MET A 11 2.00 -15.55 2.83
C MET A 11 0.65 -15.67 3.56
N THR A 12 -0.47 -15.64 2.84
CA THR A 12 -1.82 -15.60 3.42
C THR A 12 -2.12 -16.85 4.24
N LYS A 13 -2.50 -16.62 5.51
CA LYS A 13 -3.06 -17.67 6.36
C LYS A 13 -4.55 -17.87 6.06
N PRO A 14 -5.10 -19.06 6.35
CA PRO A 14 -6.52 -19.34 6.19
C PRO A 14 -7.44 -18.32 6.89
N VAL A 15 -8.65 -18.15 6.35
CA VAL A 15 -9.70 -17.31 6.95
C VAL A 15 -9.92 -17.68 8.42
N GLY A 16 -10.03 -16.66 9.28
CA GLY A 16 -10.14 -16.82 10.72
C GLY A 16 -8.80 -16.85 11.47
N GLN A 17 -7.67 -16.95 10.77
CA GLN A 17 -6.34 -16.82 11.38
C GLN A 17 -5.80 -15.39 11.30
N TRP A 18 -4.95 -15.06 12.27
CA TRP A 18 -4.30 -13.74 12.33
C TRP A 18 -3.10 -13.66 11.40
N ASN A 19 -3.19 -12.73 10.47
CA ASN A 19 -2.08 -12.24 9.65
C ASN A 19 -1.41 -11.03 10.31
N SER A 20 -0.12 -10.82 10.05
CA SER A 20 0.61 -9.62 10.48
C SER A 20 1.19 -8.89 9.27
N TYR A 21 1.16 -7.56 9.34
CA TYR A 21 1.76 -6.67 8.35
C TYR A 21 2.63 -5.65 9.06
N MET A 22 3.80 -5.37 8.49
CA MET A 22 4.62 -4.22 8.82
C MET A 22 4.84 -3.45 7.53
N ILE A 23 4.42 -2.19 7.52
CA ILE A 23 4.54 -1.30 6.37
C ILE A 23 5.50 -0.19 6.76
N THR A 24 6.57 -0.02 5.99
CA THR A 24 7.53 1.08 6.18
C THR A 24 7.36 2.07 5.04
N ILE A 25 7.30 3.36 5.38
CA ILE A 25 7.25 4.48 4.44
C ILE A 25 8.32 5.48 4.90
N ASP A 26 9.44 5.53 4.20
CA ASP A 26 10.59 6.40 4.51
C ASP A 26 10.87 7.28 3.28
N TYR A 27 10.35 8.51 3.31
CA TYR A 27 10.57 9.49 2.23
C TYR A 27 12.01 10.00 2.17
N ASN A 28 12.77 9.97 3.27
CA ASN A 28 14.18 10.38 3.26
C ASN A 28 15.03 9.41 2.44
N LYS A 29 14.65 8.13 2.42
CA LYS A 29 15.32 7.08 1.63
C LYS A 29 14.61 6.71 0.33
N ASN A 30 13.51 7.38 -0.01
CA ASN A 30 12.62 7.00 -1.11
C ASN A 30 12.24 5.51 -1.07
N PHE A 31 11.85 5.02 0.11
CA PHE A 31 11.71 3.59 0.37
C PHE A 31 10.34 3.26 0.97
N GLY A 32 9.59 2.41 0.28
CA GLY A 32 8.39 1.75 0.78
C GLY A 32 8.53 0.23 0.72
N ASN A 33 8.05 -0.47 1.75
CA ASN A 33 7.93 -1.92 1.71
C ASN A 33 6.72 -2.46 2.49
N VAL A 34 6.43 -3.74 2.27
CA VAL A 34 5.47 -4.51 3.04
C VAL A 34 6.11 -5.83 3.46
N VAL A 35 6.21 -6.05 4.77
CA VAL A 35 6.51 -7.35 5.35
C VAL A 35 5.19 -8.00 5.75
N PHE A 36 4.90 -9.16 5.15
CA PHE A 36 3.69 -9.94 5.37
C PHE A 36 4.05 -11.25 6.08
N ASN A 37 3.52 -11.47 7.29
CA ASN A 37 3.80 -12.64 8.12
C ASN A 37 5.31 -12.93 8.31
N GLY A 38 6.13 -11.88 8.40
CA GLY A 38 7.58 -11.98 8.63
C GLY A 38 8.44 -12.01 7.36
N THR A 39 7.83 -12.05 6.17
CA THR A 39 8.55 -12.06 4.89
C THR A 39 8.33 -10.74 4.14
N GLU A 40 9.39 -10.08 3.66
CA GLU A 40 9.25 -8.94 2.76
C GLU A 40 8.68 -9.43 1.42
N VAL A 41 7.48 -8.95 1.08
CA VAL A 41 6.75 -9.39 -0.13
C VAL A 41 6.68 -8.32 -1.21
N VAL A 42 6.84 -7.05 -0.84
CA VAL A 42 6.75 -5.91 -1.77
C VAL A 42 7.75 -4.84 -1.34
N LYS A 43 8.46 -4.25 -2.30
CA LYS A 43 9.33 -3.08 -2.15
C LYS A 43 9.08 -2.12 -3.32
N PHE A 44 9.08 -0.82 -3.07
CA PHE A 44 8.75 0.21 -4.07
C PHE A 44 9.36 1.57 -3.71
N PRO A 45 9.67 2.42 -4.71
CA PRO A 45 9.95 3.84 -4.49
C PRO A 45 8.67 4.60 -4.09
N LEU A 46 8.81 5.75 -3.46
CA LEU A 46 7.70 6.63 -3.06
C LEU A 46 7.54 7.85 -3.97
N PHE A 47 8.55 8.17 -4.78
CA PHE A 47 8.53 9.27 -5.74
C PHE A 47 9.57 9.07 -6.85
N GLY A 48 9.48 9.91 -7.89
CA GLY A 48 10.40 9.96 -9.03
C GLY A 48 9.96 9.06 -10.18
N ASP A 49 10.77 9.01 -11.23
CA ASP A 49 10.42 8.41 -12.53
C ASP A 49 9.96 6.95 -12.41
N GLU A 50 10.54 6.16 -11.50
CA GLU A 50 10.14 4.78 -11.29
C GLU A 50 8.71 4.68 -10.71
N TRP A 51 8.37 5.54 -9.74
CA TRP A 51 7.01 5.62 -9.19
C TRP A 51 6.01 6.10 -10.25
N ASP A 52 6.35 7.14 -11.01
CA ASP A 52 5.48 7.71 -12.03
C ASP A 52 5.24 6.71 -13.18
N ALA A 53 6.28 5.95 -13.57
CA ALA A 53 6.17 4.86 -14.53
C ALA A 53 5.32 3.69 -14.02
N MET A 54 5.29 3.45 -12.70
CA MET A 54 4.37 2.47 -12.10
C MET A 54 2.93 2.97 -12.14
N VAL A 55 2.65 4.19 -11.69
CA VAL A 55 1.29 4.75 -11.61
C VAL A 55 0.66 4.91 -13.00
N SER A 56 1.42 5.41 -13.99
CA SER A 56 0.96 5.64 -15.37
C SER A 56 0.37 4.41 -16.07
N LYS A 57 0.71 3.20 -15.61
CA LYS A 57 0.21 1.92 -16.16
C LYS A 57 -1.08 1.43 -15.49
N THR A 58 -1.65 2.20 -14.57
CA THR A 58 -2.76 1.76 -13.71
C THR A 58 -3.99 2.64 -13.89
N LYS A 59 -5.13 2.19 -13.38
CA LYS A 59 -6.36 3.00 -13.34
C LYS A 59 -6.19 4.31 -12.56
N PHE A 60 -5.18 4.41 -11.69
CA PHE A 60 -4.92 5.59 -10.87
C PHE A 60 -4.34 6.76 -11.67
N ALA A 61 -3.89 6.53 -12.91
CA ALA A 61 -3.48 7.61 -13.80
C ALA A 61 -4.66 8.25 -14.56
N ASN A 62 -5.88 7.70 -14.45
CA ASN A 62 -7.05 8.24 -15.15
C ASN A 62 -7.70 9.38 -14.36
N CYS A 63 -7.33 10.60 -14.74
CA CYS A 63 -7.85 11.86 -14.20
C CYS A 63 -9.35 12.10 -14.44
N ASP A 64 -9.94 11.49 -15.49
CA ASP A 64 -11.31 11.78 -15.90
C ASP A 64 -12.36 10.86 -15.24
N GLN A 65 -11.94 9.99 -14.31
CA GLN A 65 -12.78 8.94 -13.74
C GLN A 65 -13.77 9.46 -12.68
N LYS A 66 -14.93 9.97 -13.07
CA LYS A 66 -15.96 10.42 -12.10
C LYS A 66 -16.51 9.28 -11.22
N PRO A 67 -16.81 9.55 -9.93
CA PRO A 67 -16.71 10.84 -9.22
C PRO A 67 -15.32 11.15 -8.63
N TRP A 68 -14.30 10.34 -8.91
CA TRP A 68 -13.00 10.38 -8.26
C TRP A 68 -11.95 11.05 -9.16
N ASP A 69 -11.46 12.21 -8.73
CA ASP A 69 -10.29 12.80 -9.38
C ASP A 69 -9.03 12.04 -8.92
N ASN A 70 -8.62 11.03 -9.71
CA ASN A 70 -7.49 10.18 -9.36
C ASN A 70 -6.14 10.84 -9.68
N CYS A 71 -6.11 12.07 -10.24
CA CYS A 71 -4.85 12.72 -10.63
C CYS A 71 -3.86 12.83 -9.46
N GLU A 72 -4.35 12.88 -8.22
CA GLU A 72 -3.55 13.11 -7.02
C GLU A 72 -3.10 11.83 -6.29
N PHE A 73 -3.30 10.66 -6.92
CA PHE A 73 -2.92 9.38 -6.31
C PHE A 73 -1.43 9.35 -5.95
N GLY A 74 -1.14 9.18 -4.66
CA GLY A 74 0.22 8.98 -4.15
C GLY A 74 1.16 10.19 -4.21
N LYS A 75 0.65 11.41 -4.46
CA LYS A 75 1.50 12.61 -4.56
C LYS A 75 1.87 13.26 -3.22
N PHE A 76 1.09 13.01 -2.16
CA PHE A 76 1.30 13.65 -0.86
C PHE A 76 2.26 12.86 0.03
N LYS A 77 3.22 13.57 0.64
CA LYS A 77 4.19 12.99 1.58
C LYS A 77 3.61 12.64 2.95
N THR A 78 2.50 13.26 3.32
CA THR A 78 1.81 13.01 4.59
C THR A 78 0.33 12.71 4.33
N GLY A 79 -0.30 12.00 5.24
CA GLY A 79 -1.67 11.55 5.05
C GLY A 79 -2.25 10.88 6.29
N LYS A 80 -3.40 10.24 6.10
CA LYS A 80 -4.09 9.47 7.14
C LYS A 80 -3.85 7.98 6.93
N ILE A 81 -3.81 7.22 8.02
CA ILE A 81 -3.88 5.76 7.98
C ILE A 81 -5.37 5.38 7.93
N CYS A 82 -5.73 4.50 7.00
CA CYS A 82 -7.10 4.06 6.81
C CYS A 82 -7.17 2.52 6.83
N PHE A 83 -8.20 1.99 7.47
CA PHE A 83 -8.58 0.58 7.38
C PHE A 83 -9.81 0.47 6.51
N GLN A 84 -9.73 -0.35 5.47
CA GLN A 84 -10.81 -0.54 4.51
C GLN A 84 -11.53 -1.87 4.77
N ASP A 85 -12.86 -1.84 4.66
CA ASP A 85 -13.73 -3.01 4.58
C ASP A 85 -14.49 -2.95 3.23
N HIS A 86 -14.68 -4.12 2.62
CA HIS A 86 -15.52 -4.36 1.44
C HIS A 86 -16.65 -5.35 1.76
N GLN A 87 -17.41 -5.05 2.81
CA GLN A 87 -18.66 -5.73 3.20
C GLN A 87 -18.48 -7.15 3.77
N ALA A 88 -17.33 -7.43 4.39
CA ALA A 88 -17.09 -8.68 5.09
C ALA A 88 -16.51 -8.42 6.49
N PRO A 89 -16.86 -9.21 7.53
CA PRO A 89 -16.30 -9.01 8.86
C PRO A 89 -14.76 -9.06 8.85
N VAL A 90 -14.14 -7.93 9.22
CA VAL A 90 -12.69 -7.79 9.35
C VAL A 90 -12.35 -7.30 10.75
N TYR A 91 -11.27 -7.85 11.32
CA TYR A 91 -10.84 -7.56 12.68
C TYR A 91 -9.38 -7.13 12.68
N PHE A 92 -9.07 -6.05 13.39
CA PHE A 92 -7.71 -5.52 13.53
C PHE A 92 -7.31 -5.50 15.02
N ARG A 93 -6.04 -5.81 15.31
CA ARG A 93 -5.47 -5.70 16.65
C ARG A 93 -3.97 -5.40 16.58
N ASN A 94 -3.38 -4.99 17.71
CA ASN A 94 -1.95 -4.70 17.83
C ASN A 94 -1.45 -3.65 16.83
N ILE A 95 -2.26 -2.62 16.57
CA ILE A 95 -1.92 -1.51 15.69
C ILE A 95 -0.91 -0.61 16.43
N LYS A 96 0.29 -0.50 15.87
CA LYS A 96 1.39 0.31 16.42
C LYS A 96 1.94 1.20 15.30
N ILE A 97 2.38 2.39 15.66
CA ILE A 97 2.94 3.38 14.74
C ILE A 97 4.28 3.84 15.32
N LEU A 98 5.29 3.91 14.47
CA LEU A 98 6.57 4.55 14.74
C LEU A 98 6.75 5.65 13.70
N GLU A 99 6.91 6.89 14.15
CA GLU A 99 7.28 8.01 13.28
C GLU A 99 8.79 7.94 12.97
N LEU A 100 9.16 8.22 11.71
CA LEU A 100 10.52 8.07 11.17
C LEU A 100 11.15 9.41 10.81
#